data_AF-A0A942DGR5-F1
#
_entry.id   AF-A0A942DGR5-F1
#
_cell.length_a   1.000
_cell.length_b   1.000
_cell.length_c   1.000
_cell.angle_alpha   90.00
_cell.angle_beta   90.00
_cell.angle_gamma   90.00
#
_symmetry.space_group_name_H-M   'P 1'
#
loop_
_entity.id
_entity.type
_entity.pdbx_description
1 polymer ?
#
loop_
_entity_poly.entity_id
_entity_poly.type
_entity_poly.pdbx_seq_one_letter_code
_entity_poly.pdbx_strand_id
1 'polypeptide(L)'
;MWQRWCLIACIAVCPGLCAGSSARNVSLPWTVTITTESLKQCLDFPNSHMKPFIKASVDFEQPMEAVSTPDDDLEKGHDPVPNTHYEELFFGGSHLLGLRRAHELNVEGGEAGVIKVGDFEPDARSEEAAAASSAIARLFLDLYRRRAALKYVEVSPEGFDFLVQELNRYGFRPAYVTPERPITALFVLNVRSNPTGKNADLIYGQ
;
A
#
# COMPACT_ATOMS: atom_id res chain seq x y z
N MET A 1 -11.71 -14.92 -68.67
CA MET A 1 -12.66 -14.82 -67.53
C MET A 1 -11.98 -14.07 -66.40
N TRP A 2 -12.38 -12.83 -66.14
CA TRP A 2 -11.81 -11.99 -65.08
C TRP A 2 -12.84 -11.88 -63.95
N GLN A 3 -12.58 -12.56 -62.83
CA GLN A 3 -13.45 -12.52 -61.64
C GLN A 3 -13.03 -11.37 -60.74
N ARG A 4 -13.88 -10.34 -60.69
CA ARG A 4 -13.78 -9.22 -59.75
C ARG A 4 -14.26 -9.69 -58.37
N TRP A 5 -13.42 -9.55 -57.36
CA TRP A 5 -13.78 -9.71 -55.96
C TRP A 5 -14.24 -8.37 -55.39
N CYS A 6 -15.51 -8.26 -55.04
CA CYS A 6 -16.06 -7.15 -54.27
C CYS A 6 -15.69 -7.32 -52.79
N LEU A 7 -14.84 -6.44 -52.27
CA LEU A 7 -14.62 -6.26 -50.83
C LEU A 7 -15.80 -5.45 -50.26
N ILE A 8 -16.65 -6.10 -49.48
CA ILE A 8 -17.68 -5.44 -48.67
C ILE A 8 -17.04 -5.14 -47.31
N ALA A 9 -16.75 -3.86 -47.07
CA ALA A 9 -16.31 -3.35 -45.78
C ALA A 9 -17.54 -3.11 -44.87
N CYS A 10 -17.81 -4.02 -43.94
CA CYS A 10 -18.76 -3.78 -42.86
C CYS A 10 -18.06 -3.02 -41.72
N ILE A 11 -18.13 -1.69 -41.73
CA ILE A 11 -17.78 -0.86 -40.59
C ILE A 11 -18.97 -0.91 -39.62
N ALA A 12 -18.94 -1.86 -38.69
CA ALA A 12 -19.85 -1.89 -37.56
C ALA A 12 -19.35 -0.87 -36.51
N VAL A 13 -19.88 0.35 -36.59
CA VAL A 13 -19.75 1.34 -35.50
C VAL A 13 -20.65 0.87 -34.36
N CYS A 14 -20.07 0.24 -33.34
CA CYS A 14 -20.74 0.08 -32.05
C CYS A 14 -20.59 1.41 -31.28
N PRO A 15 -21.66 2.21 -31.09
CA PRO A 15 -21.60 3.30 -30.14
C PRO A 15 -21.49 2.68 -28.74
N GLY A 16 -20.34 2.91 -28.10
CA GLY A 16 -20.07 2.44 -26.76
C GLY A 16 -21.10 2.98 -25.78
N LEU A 17 -21.92 2.08 -25.24
CA LEU A 17 -22.44 2.24 -23.89
C LEU A 17 -21.25 2.11 -22.93
N CYS A 18 -20.49 3.20 -22.76
CA CYS A 18 -19.69 3.38 -21.57
C CYS A 18 -20.68 3.65 -20.43
N ALA A 19 -21.28 2.58 -19.92
CA ALA A 19 -21.91 2.62 -18.61
C ALA A 19 -20.79 2.95 -17.62
N GLY A 20 -20.69 4.23 -17.27
CA GLY A 20 -19.90 4.67 -16.14
C GLY A 20 -20.44 3.94 -14.91
N SER A 21 -19.82 2.82 -14.58
CA SER A 21 -19.94 2.23 -13.26
C SER A 21 -19.43 3.29 -12.31
N SER A 22 -20.36 4.04 -11.72
CA SER A 22 -20.06 4.85 -10.55
C SER A 22 -19.48 3.87 -9.55
N ALA A 23 -18.16 3.91 -9.36
CA ALA A 23 -17.47 3.10 -8.39
C ALA A 23 -18.16 3.40 -7.06
N ARG A 24 -18.96 2.45 -6.57
CA ARG A 24 -19.53 2.53 -5.22
C ARG A 24 -18.32 2.77 -4.33
N ASN A 25 -18.29 3.92 -3.67
CA ASN A 25 -17.25 4.26 -2.72
C ASN A 25 -17.46 3.32 -1.53
N VAL A 26 -16.91 2.10 -1.64
CA VAL A 26 -16.98 1.10 -0.59
C VAL A 26 -16.10 1.66 0.52
N SER A 27 -16.72 2.22 1.56
CA SER A 27 -16.01 2.63 2.75
C SER A 27 -15.23 1.43 3.26
N LEU A 28 -13.91 1.60 3.37
CA LEU A 28 -13.05 0.57 3.94
C LEU A 28 -13.13 0.69 5.47
N PRO A 29 -13.25 -0.41 6.21
CA PRO A 29 -13.33 -0.38 7.67
C PRO A 29 -12.11 0.26 8.33
N TRP A 30 -10.94 0.17 7.71
CA TRP A 30 -9.77 0.92 8.15
C TRP A 30 -8.79 1.13 7.01
N THR A 31 -8.01 2.20 7.11
CA THR A 31 -6.92 2.55 6.20
C THR A 31 -5.70 2.92 7.01
N VAL A 32 -4.54 2.40 6.64
CA VAL A 32 -3.24 2.84 7.16
C VAL A 32 -2.50 3.55 6.04
N THR A 33 -2.03 4.75 6.28
CA THR A 33 -1.24 5.54 5.33
C THR A 33 0.22 5.54 5.76
N ILE A 34 1.11 5.21 4.84
CA ILE A 34 2.56 5.28 5.01
C ILE A 34 3.07 6.42 4.15
N THR A 35 3.61 7.45 4.79
CA THR A 35 4.24 8.59 4.10
C THR A 35 5.74 8.52 4.35
N THR A 36 6.51 8.46 3.27
CA THR A 36 7.97 8.55 3.32
C THR A 36 8.44 9.94 2.94
N GLU A 37 9.45 10.45 3.64
CA GLU A 37 10.08 11.72 3.29
C GLU A 37 11.59 11.64 3.51
N SER A 38 12.34 12.25 2.59
CA SER A 38 13.76 12.51 2.76
C SER A 38 13.96 13.69 3.69
N LEU A 39 14.54 13.43 4.87
CA LEU A 39 14.85 14.48 5.83
C LEU A 39 16.04 15.30 5.36
N LYS A 40 15.85 16.61 5.32
CA LYS A 40 16.93 17.55 4.99
C LYS A 40 18.12 17.33 5.91
N GLN A 41 19.28 17.11 5.32
CA GLN A 41 20.53 16.94 6.06
C GLN A 41 20.85 18.22 6.84
N CYS A 42 20.68 18.19 8.16
CA CYS A 42 21.06 19.31 9.03
C CYS A 42 22.56 19.34 9.35
N LEU A 43 23.29 18.26 9.00
CA LEU A 43 24.71 18.07 9.25
C LEU A 43 25.46 17.89 7.93
N ASP A 44 25.50 18.95 7.14
CA ASP A 44 26.26 19.00 5.89
C ASP A 44 27.71 19.43 6.18
N PHE A 45 28.57 18.45 6.45
CA PHE A 45 30.01 18.67 6.60
C PHE A 45 30.71 18.31 5.28
N PRO A 46 31.74 19.07 4.84
CA PRO A 46 32.40 18.87 3.54
C PRO A 46 32.95 17.46 3.27
N ASN A 47 33.23 16.68 4.33
CA ASN A 47 33.74 15.31 4.24
C ASN A 47 32.73 14.27 4.80
N SER A 48 31.47 14.67 5.01
CA SER A 48 30.45 13.76 5.48
C SER A 48 29.98 12.86 4.34
N HIS A 49 30.14 11.55 4.51
CA HIS A 49 29.54 10.55 3.64
C HIS A 49 28.17 10.09 4.16
N MET A 50 27.55 10.86 5.06
CA MET A 50 26.21 10.54 5.54
C MET A 50 25.21 10.69 4.40
N LYS A 51 24.55 9.59 4.08
CA LYS A 51 23.39 9.60 3.18
C LYS A 51 22.22 10.35 3.85
N PRO A 52 21.30 10.91 3.06
CA PRO A 52 20.04 11.45 3.58
C PRO A 52 19.33 10.43 4.46
N PHE A 53 18.68 10.92 5.52
CA PHE A 53 17.82 10.08 6.34
C PHE A 53 16.44 10.01 5.70
N ILE A 54 15.85 8.83 5.68
CA ILE A 54 14.44 8.68 5.29
C ILE A 54 13.62 8.49 6.56
N LYS A 55 12.53 9.25 6.68
CA LYS A 55 11.50 9.04 7.69
C LYS A 55 10.30 8.36 7.04
N ALA A 56 9.83 7.25 7.61
CA ALA A 56 8.52 6.70 7.27
C ALA A 56 7.56 6.99 8.44
N SER A 57 6.52 7.77 8.16
CA SER A 57 5.42 8.06 9.08
C SER A 57 4.27 7.12 8.76
N VAL A 58 3.71 6.50 9.80
CA VAL A 58 2.55 5.63 9.67
C VAL A 58 1.39 6.24 10.43
N ASP A 59 0.30 6.50 9.72
CA ASP A 59 -0.92 7.05 10.30
C ASP A 59 -2.08 6.09 10.01
N PHE A 60 -3.05 5.98 10.92
CA PHE A 60 -4.20 5.10 10.76
C PHE A 60 -5.54 5.85 10.89
N GLU A 61 -6.50 5.43 10.07
CA GLU A 61 -7.85 5.95 10.01
C GLU A 61 -8.85 4.79 10.09
N GLN A 62 -9.83 4.88 10.99
CA GLN A 62 -10.95 3.94 11.12
C GLN A 62 -12.26 4.74 11.17
N PRO A 63 -13.27 4.49 10.32
CA PRO A 63 -14.53 5.23 10.36
C PRO A 63 -15.24 5.08 11.72
N MET A 64 -15.81 6.17 12.21
CA MET A 64 -16.38 6.28 13.56
C MET A 64 -17.55 5.30 13.78
N GLU A 65 -18.23 4.89 12.70
CA GLU A 65 -19.33 3.92 12.74
C GLU A 65 -18.92 2.55 13.32
N ALA A 66 -17.61 2.21 13.33
CA ALA A 66 -17.09 0.98 13.93
C ALA A 66 -16.80 1.12 15.43
N VAL A 67 -16.63 2.34 15.96
CA VAL A 67 -16.34 2.55 17.38
C VAL A 67 -17.64 2.73 18.13
N SER A 68 -18.32 1.61 18.38
CA SER A 68 -19.49 1.57 19.27
C SER A 68 -19.06 1.84 20.71
N THR A 69 -18.85 3.09 21.07
CA THR A 69 -18.81 3.50 22.48
C THR A 69 -20.22 3.92 22.87
N PRO A 70 -20.94 3.09 23.66
CA PRO A 70 -22.26 3.44 24.16
C PRO A 70 -22.03 4.29 25.40
N ASP A 71 -21.73 5.57 25.24
CA ASP A 71 -21.84 6.63 26.26
C ASP A 71 -20.99 7.83 25.78
N ASP A 72 -21.59 8.70 24.96
CA ASP A 72 -21.53 10.15 25.17
C ASP A 72 -22.32 10.87 24.06
N ASP A 73 -23.56 11.19 24.43
CA ASP A 73 -24.29 12.40 24.11
C ASP A 73 -23.65 13.43 23.14
N LEU A 74 -24.45 13.73 22.10
CA LEU A 74 -24.67 15.05 21.46
C LEU A 74 -23.87 15.42 20.20
N GLU A 75 -24.59 15.34 19.07
CA GLU A 75 -24.73 16.39 18.04
C GLU A 75 -23.46 17.18 17.66
N LYS A 76 -22.39 16.49 17.27
CA LYS A 76 -21.37 17.11 16.41
C LYS A 76 -21.46 16.47 15.04
N GLY A 77 -21.69 17.31 14.02
CA GLY A 77 -21.72 16.87 12.62
C GLY A 77 -20.52 15.99 12.32
N HIS A 78 -20.68 15.04 11.39
CA HIS A 78 -19.69 14.06 10.93
C HIS A 78 -18.30 14.69 10.67
N ASP A 79 -17.55 14.96 11.73
CA ASP A 79 -16.16 15.36 11.64
C ASP A 79 -15.40 14.10 11.22
N PRO A 80 -14.50 14.19 10.22
CA PRO A 80 -13.68 13.07 9.82
C PRO A 80 -12.92 12.54 11.04
N VAL A 81 -12.89 11.22 11.19
CA VAL A 81 -12.16 10.59 12.30
C VAL A 81 -10.72 11.08 12.29
N PRO A 82 -10.18 11.53 13.44
CA PRO A 82 -8.82 12.03 13.48
C PRO A 82 -7.86 10.94 13.01
N ASN A 83 -7.12 11.26 11.94
CA ASN A 83 -6.00 10.45 11.49
C ASN A 83 -5.03 10.30 12.67
N THR A 84 -4.88 9.08 13.17
CA THR A 84 -4.14 8.81 14.39
C THR A 84 -2.73 8.36 14.04
N HIS A 85 -1.76 9.17 14.45
CA HIS A 85 -0.36 8.89 14.19
C HIS A 85 0.11 7.63 14.95
N TYR A 86 0.51 6.58 14.24
CA TYR A 86 0.85 5.28 14.83
C TYR A 86 2.32 5.17 15.20
N GLU A 87 3.22 5.27 14.21
CA GLU A 87 4.65 5.11 14.41
C GLU A 87 5.49 5.90 13.39
N GLU A 88 6.70 6.24 13.78
CA GLU A 88 7.75 6.81 12.93
C GLU A 88 8.93 5.84 12.88
N LEU A 89 9.49 5.65 11.69
CA LEU A 89 10.69 4.85 11.45
C LEU A 89 11.74 5.72 10.79
N PHE A 90 12.99 5.64 11.25
CA PHE A 90 14.10 6.45 10.76
C PHE A 90 15.14 5.55 10.11
N PHE A 91 15.54 5.85 8.88
CA PHE A 91 16.45 5.05 8.08
C PHE A 91 17.68 5.83 7.63
N GLY A 92 18.82 5.14 7.57
CA GLY A 92 20.04 5.60 6.90
C GLY A 92 20.34 4.70 5.71
N GLY A 93 20.02 5.16 4.50
CA GLY A 93 19.91 4.26 3.34
C GLY A 93 18.81 3.22 3.56
N SER A 94 19.12 1.93 3.39
CA SER A 94 18.17 0.83 3.61
C SER A 94 18.17 0.26 5.04
N HIS A 95 18.89 0.87 5.98
CA HIS A 95 19.02 0.36 7.35
C HIS A 95 18.14 1.15 8.31
N LEU A 96 17.33 0.44 9.10
CA LEU A 96 16.55 1.03 10.19
C LEU A 96 17.50 1.46 11.32
N LEU A 97 17.48 2.74 11.66
CA LEU A 97 18.31 3.34 12.70
C LEU A 97 17.54 3.52 14.02
N GLY A 98 16.24 3.76 13.92
CA GLY A 98 15.41 4.02 15.09
C GLY A 98 13.94 3.95 14.77
N LEU A 99 13.14 3.80 15.82
CA LEU A 99 11.68 3.81 15.74
C LEU A 99 11.11 4.59 16.91
N ARG A 100 9.99 5.26 16.68
CA ARG A 100 9.18 5.91 17.70
C ARG A 100 7.73 5.48 17.51
N ARG A 101 7.18 4.76 18.48
CA ARG A 101 5.76 4.38 18.49
C ARG A 101 4.98 5.41 19.30
N ALA A 102 4.00 6.06 18.67
CA ALA A 102 3.17 7.06 19.32
C ALA A 102 1.91 6.44 19.94
N HIS A 103 1.28 5.50 19.23
CA HIS A 103 0.06 4.83 19.67
C HIS A 103 0.14 3.33 19.41
N GLU A 104 -0.79 2.57 20.01
CA GLU A 104 -1.00 1.18 19.62
C GLU A 104 -1.90 1.10 18.38
N LEU A 105 -1.64 0.14 17.49
CA LEU A 105 -2.53 -0.15 16.37
C LEU A 105 -3.81 -0.77 16.93
N ASN A 106 -4.87 0.04 17.02
CA ASN A 106 -6.18 -0.37 17.53
C ASN A 106 -7.15 -0.62 16.39
N VAL A 107 -6.92 -1.72 15.65
CA VAL A 107 -7.80 -2.17 14.56
C VAL A 107 -8.63 -3.34 15.07
N GLU A 108 -9.94 -3.30 14.81
CA GLU A 108 -10.84 -4.39 15.21
C GLU A 108 -10.56 -5.65 14.37
N GLY A 109 -10.53 -6.81 15.05
CA GLY A 109 -10.31 -8.09 14.39
C GLY A 109 -11.50 -8.50 13.52
N GLY A 110 -11.23 -9.18 12.40
CA GLY A 110 -12.26 -9.64 11.47
C GLY A 110 -12.63 -8.64 10.36
N GLU A 111 -12.22 -7.38 10.48
CA GLU A 111 -12.38 -6.39 9.43
C GLU A 111 -11.19 -6.40 8.44
N ALA A 112 -11.49 -6.14 7.17
CA ALA A 112 -10.48 -6.10 6.11
C ALA A 112 -10.23 -4.67 5.63
N GLY A 113 -9.01 -4.16 5.81
CA GLY A 113 -8.63 -2.80 5.40
C GLY A 113 -7.44 -2.78 4.45
N VAL A 114 -6.88 -1.59 4.23
CA VAL A 114 -5.83 -1.37 3.23
C VAL A 114 -4.66 -0.58 3.82
N ILE A 115 -3.48 -0.79 3.24
CA ILE A 115 -2.32 0.08 3.47
C ILE A 115 -2.13 0.92 2.20
N LYS A 116 -2.07 2.23 2.32
CA LYS A 116 -1.74 3.17 1.25
C LYS A 116 -0.32 3.68 1.44
N VAL A 117 0.50 3.56 0.42
CA VAL A 117 1.86 4.10 0.40
C VAL A 117 1.82 5.39 -0.40
N GLY A 118 2.31 6.48 0.20
CA GLY A 118 2.45 7.77 -0.45
C GLY A 118 3.40 7.73 -1.65
N ASP A 119 3.39 8.80 -2.43
CA ASP A 119 4.29 8.94 -3.57
C ASP A 119 5.75 9.01 -3.12
N PHE A 120 6.63 8.41 -3.93
CA PHE A 120 8.06 8.46 -3.67
C PHE A 120 8.74 9.62 -4.40
N GLU A 121 9.65 10.29 -3.73
CA GLU A 121 10.50 11.31 -4.34
C GLU A 121 11.38 10.67 -5.45
N PRO A 122 11.46 11.27 -6.66
CA PRO A 122 12.24 10.69 -7.75
C PRO A 122 13.70 10.38 -7.40
N ASP A 123 14.33 11.24 -6.60
CA ASP A 123 15.75 11.14 -6.24
C ASP A 123 16.03 10.20 -5.05
N ALA A 124 14.99 9.84 -4.27
CA ALA A 124 15.09 8.99 -3.08
C ALA A 124 14.25 7.70 -3.19
N ARG A 125 13.74 7.39 -4.39
CA ARG A 125 12.74 6.33 -4.61
C ARG A 125 13.15 4.97 -4.07
N SER A 126 14.42 4.59 -4.20
CA SER A 126 14.90 3.29 -3.73
C SER A 126 14.93 3.22 -2.21
N GLU A 127 15.41 4.29 -1.56
CA GLU A 127 15.51 4.39 -0.10
C GLU A 127 14.12 4.51 0.54
N GLU A 128 13.22 5.28 -0.07
CA GLU A 128 11.83 5.40 0.36
C GLU A 128 11.05 4.09 0.20
N ALA A 129 11.22 3.38 -0.91
CA ALA A 129 10.65 2.05 -1.07
C ALA A 129 11.16 1.05 -0.03
N ALA A 130 12.45 1.14 0.36
CA ALA A 130 13.03 0.32 1.42
C ALA A 130 12.42 0.66 2.80
N ALA A 131 12.20 1.94 3.09
CA ALA A 131 11.55 2.40 4.30
C ALA A 131 10.07 1.97 4.36
N ALA A 132 9.32 2.17 3.27
CA ALA A 132 7.92 1.79 3.15
C ALA A 132 7.72 0.28 3.25
N SER A 133 8.54 -0.52 2.58
CA SER A 133 8.48 -2.00 2.67
C SER A 133 8.79 -2.50 4.08
N SER A 134 9.74 -1.88 4.80
CA SER A 134 9.99 -2.17 6.21
C SER A 134 8.76 -1.87 7.08
N ALA A 135 8.09 -0.73 6.84
CA ALA A 135 6.89 -0.35 7.57
C ALA A 135 5.74 -1.34 7.29
N ILE A 136 5.54 -1.73 6.03
CA ILE A 136 4.55 -2.74 5.62
C ILE A 136 4.82 -4.07 6.32
N ALA A 137 6.06 -4.56 6.32
CA ALA A 137 6.39 -5.84 6.94
C ALA A 137 6.09 -5.84 8.46
N ARG A 138 6.35 -4.72 9.15
CA ARG A 138 6.03 -4.55 10.58
C ARG A 138 4.52 -4.46 10.82
N LEU A 139 3.82 -3.61 10.07
CA LEU A 139 2.36 -3.48 10.11
C LEU A 139 1.68 -4.82 9.84
N PHE A 140 2.19 -5.60 8.90
CA PHE A 140 1.66 -6.91 8.58
C PHE A 140 1.68 -7.85 9.79
N LEU A 141 2.77 -7.86 10.56
CA LEU A 141 2.88 -8.64 11.80
C LEU A 141 1.96 -8.12 12.91
N ASP A 142 1.85 -6.80 13.06
CA ASP A 142 0.97 -6.17 14.04
C ASP A 142 -0.52 -6.46 13.72
N LEU A 143 -0.91 -6.37 12.44
CA LEU A 143 -2.25 -6.74 11.95
C LEU A 143 -2.54 -8.23 12.17
N TYR A 144 -1.57 -9.11 11.89
CA TYR A 144 -1.70 -10.54 12.15
C TYR A 144 -1.96 -10.81 13.64
N ARG A 145 -1.22 -10.16 14.53
CA ARG A 145 -1.42 -10.27 15.99
C ARG A 145 -2.82 -9.81 16.42
N ARG A 146 -3.37 -8.79 15.76
CA ARG A 146 -4.73 -8.26 16.01
C ARG A 146 -5.83 -9.07 15.30
N ARG A 147 -5.48 -10.07 14.47
CA ARG A 147 -6.43 -10.80 13.60
C ARG A 147 -7.21 -9.86 12.66
N ALA A 148 -6.58 -8.75 12.28
CA ALA A 148 -7.10 -7.84 11.27
C ALA A 148 -6.63 -8.29 9.88
N ALA A 149 -7.53 -8.33 8.90
CA ALA A 149 -7.20 -8.82 7.57
C ALA A 149 -6.68 -7.67 6.68
N LEU A 150 -5.50 -7.81 6.09
CA LEU A 150 -5.04 -6.87 5.08
C LEU A 150 -5.60 -7.27 3.70
N LYS A 151 -6.39 -6.39 3.09
CA LYS A 151 -7.00 -6.63 1.77
C LYS A 151 -5.99 -6.45 0.64
N TYR A 152 -5.28 -5.32 0.62
CA TYR A 152 -4.19 -5.04 -0.29
C TYR A 152 -3.34 -3.85 0.19
N VAL A 153 -2.15 -3.73 -0.39
CA VAL A 153 -1.29 -2.55 -0.33
C VAL A 153 -1.47 -1.77 -1.63
N GLU A 154 -1.75 -0.48 -1.51
CA GLU A 154 -1.86 0.46 -2.62
C GLU A 154 -0.59 1.33 -2.69
N VAL A 155 -0.04 1.49 -3.89
CA VAL A 155 1.16 2.31 -4.14
C VAL A 155 1.04 3.03 -5.48
N SER A 156 1.81 4.07 -5.72
CA SER A 156 1.86 4.70 -7.05
C SER A 156 2.46 3.76 -8.12
N PRO A 157 2.05 3.87 -9.39
CA PRO A 157 2.59 3.05 -10.49
C PRO A 157 4.12 3.14 -10.65
N GLU A 158 4.68 4.31 -10.34
CA GLU A 158 6.11 4.63 -10.40
C GLU A 158 6.90 3.95 -9.28
N GLY A 159 6.30 3.82 -8.09
CA GLY A 159 6.88 3.16 -6.93
C GLY A 159 6.68 1.65 -6.87
N PHE A 160 5.74 1.11 -7.66
CA PHE A 160 5.30 -0.28 -7.58
C PHE A 160 6.44 -1.31 -7.64
N ASP A 161 7.30 -1.22 -8.67
CA ASP A 161 8.35 -2.23 -8.90
C ASP A 161 9.42 -2.18 -7.80
N PHE A 162 9.76 -0.97 -7.34
CA PHE A 162 10.69 -0.75 -6.23
C PHE A 162 10.14 -1.34 -4.94
N LEU A 163 8.85 -1.10 -4.64
CA LEU A 163 8.20 -1.63 -3.44
C LEU A 163 8.16 -3.16 -3.44
N VAL A 164 7.76 -3.77 -4.55
CA VAL A 164 7.72 -5.24 -4.70
C VAL A 164 9.12 -5.84 -4.54
N GLN A 165 10.14 -5.23 -5.16
CA GLN A 165 11.53 -5.67 -5.03
C GLN A 165 12.01 -5.61 -3.57
N GLU A 166 11.70 -4.55 -2.84
CA GLU A 166 12.11 -4.40 -1.44
C GLU A 166 11.33 -5.33 -0.50
N LEU A 167 10.04 -5.57 -0.75
CA LEU A 167 9.25 -6.57 -0.01
C LEU A 167 9.84 -7.99 -0.13
N ASN A 168 10.46 -8.32 -1.26
CA ASN A 168 11.17 -9.60 -1.43
C ASN A 168 12.33 -9.77 -0.44
N ARG A 169 13.00 -8.68 -0.04
CA ARG A 169 14.04 -8.73 1.00
C ARG A 169 13.50 -9.12 2.37
N TYR A 170 12.22 -8.86 2.63
CA TYR A 170 11.50 -9.28 3.84
C TYR A 170 10.86 -10.68 3.71
N GLY A 171 11.14 -11.42 2.63
CA GLY A 171 10.66 -12.78 2.42
C GLY A 171 9.33 -12.90 1.68
N PHE A 172 8.74 -11.78 1.24
CA PHE A 172 7.53 -11.79 0.39
C PHE A 172 7.93 -12.06 -1.07
N ARG A 173 7.68 -13.28 -1.55
CA ARG A 173 8.09 -13.70 -2.90
C ARG A 173 6.90 -13.64 -3.86
N PRO A 174 7.10 -13.32 -5.14
CA PRO A 174 6.02 -13.43 -6.12
C PRO A 174 5.44 -14.86 -6.14
N ALA A 175 4.12 -14.97 -6.22
CA ALA A 175 3.45 -16.26 -6.33
C ALA A 175 3.71 -16.88 -7.71
N TYR A 176 4.69 -17.78 -7.79
CA TYR A 176 4.90 -18.59 -8.99
C TYR A 176 4.06 -19.86 -8.92
N VAL A 177 3.03 -19.94 -9.75
CA VAL A 177 2.22 -21.16 -9.90
C VAL A 177 2.96 -22.12 -10.82
N THR A 178 3.77 -23.01 -10.24
CA THR A 178 4.22 -24.20 -10.95
C THR A 178 3.21 -25.33 -10.72
N PRO A 179 2.70 -26.00 -11.77
CA PRO A 179 1.66 -27.02 -11.63
C PRO A 179 2.09 -28.23 -10.78
N GLU A 180 3.40 -28.43 -10.60
CA GLU A 180 3.96 -29.61 -9.93
C GLU A 180 4.07 -29.48 -8.40
N ARG A 181 3.89 -28.29 -7.82
CA ARG A 181 4.04 -28.07 -6.37
C ARG A 181 2.87 -27.27 -5.80
N PRO A 182 2.11 -27.82 -4.83
CA PRO A 182 1.08 -27.04 -4.16
C PRO A 182 1.75 -25.88 -3.43
N ILE A 183 1.27 -24.66 -3.68
CA ILE A 183 1.73 -23.48 -2.96
C ILE A 183 1.17 -23.57 -1.55
N THR A 184 2.04 -23.82 -0.58
CA THR A 184 1.73 -23.63 0.84
C THR A 184 2.26 -22.26 1.21
N ALA A 185 1.36 -21.29 1.37
CA ALA A 185 1.71 -19.95 1.83
C ALA A 185 1.11 -19.74 3.21
N LEU A 186 1.90 -19.22 4.14
CA LEU A 186 1.37 -18.77 5.43
C LEU A 186 0.52 -17.52 5.23
N PHE A 187 0.95 -16.65 4.32
CA PHE A 187 0.28 -15.39 4.02
C PHE A 187 0.35 -15.02 2.54
N VAL A 188 -0.67 -14.30 2.08
CA VAL A 188 -0.72 -13.68 0.76
C VAL A 188 -0.88 -12.17 0.96
N LEU A 189 0.06 -11.40 0.40
CA LEU A 189 0.08 -9.95 0.36
C LEU A 189 -0.20 -9.50 -1.07
N ASN A 190 -1.36 -8.89 -1.29
CA ASN A 190 -1.71 -8.34 -2.59
C ASN A 190 -1.25 -6.88 -2.68
N VAL A 191 -0.45 -6.53 -3.69
CA VAL A 191 0.04 -5.17 -3.96
C VAL A 191 -0.60 -4.66 -5.26
N ARG A 192 -1.09 -3.42 -5.28
CA ARG A 192 -1.77 -2.80 -6.44
C ARG A 192 -1.27 -1.38 -6.67
N SER A 193 -1.18 -0.98 -7.93
CA SER A 193 -0.96 0.42 -8.27
C SER A 193 -2.26 1.24 -8.25
N ASN A 194 -2.19 2.52 -7.89
CA ASN A 194 -3.26 3.50 -8.08
C ASN A 194 -2.73 4.74 -8.83
N PRO A 195 -3.16 5.04 -10.08
CA PRO A 195 -4.24 4.38 -10.82
C PRO A 195 -3.96 2.91 -11.15
N THR A 196 -5.05 2.15 -11.29
CA THR A 196 -4.99 0.69 -11.55
C THR A 196 -4.21 0.41 -12.83
N GLY A 197 -3.18 -0.44 -12.73
CA GLY A 197 -2.38 -0.84 -13.89
C GLY A 197 -1.40 -1.97 -13.60
N LYS A 198 -0.88 -2.05 -12.38
CA LYS A 198 0.01 -3.13 -11.92
C LYS A 198 -0.58 -3.81 -10.69
N ASN A 199 -0.43 -5.13 -10.62
CA ASN A 199 -0.81 -5.95 -9.48
C ASN A 199 0.20 -7.09 -9.27
N ALA A 200 0.46 -7.43 -8.02
CA ALA A 200 1.30 -8.56 -7.67
C ALA A 200 0.75 -9.25 -6.42
N ASP A 201 0.68 -10.58 -6.47
CA ASP A 201 0.44 -11.42 -5.30
C ASP A 201 1.77 -11.91 -4.78
N LEU A 202 2.11 -11.50 -3.56
CA LEU A 202 3.32 -11.91 -2.87
C LEU A 202 2.96 -12.91 -1.76
N ILE A 203 3.72 -13.98 -1.65
CA ILE A 203 3.52 -15.04 -0.67
C ILE A 203 4.66 -15.06 0.34
N TYR A 204 4.34 -15.39 1.59
CA TYR A 204 5.29 -15.52 2.68
C TYR A 204 5.22 -16.94 3.28
N GLY A 205 6.39 -17.50 3.62
CA GLY A 205 6.51 -18.78 4.32
C GLY A 205 6.41 -20.05 3.46
N GLN A 206 6.98 -20.01 2.24
CA GLN A 206 7.18 -21.21 1.41
C GLN A 206 8.30 -22.11 1.93
#